data_AF-A0A0D3AH14-F1
#
_entry.id   AF-A0A0D3AH14-F1
#
_cell.length_a   1.000
_cell.length_b   1.000
_cell.length_c   1.000
_cell.angle_alpha   90.00
_cell.angle_beta   90.00
_cell.angle_gamma   90.00
#
_symmetry.space_group_name_H-M   'P 1'
#
loop_
_entity.id
_entity.type
_entity.pdbx_description
1 polymer ?
#
loop_
_entity_poly.entity_id
_entity_poly.type
_entity_poly.pdbx_seq_one_letter_code
_entity_poly.pdbx_strand_id
1 'polypeptide(L)' 'ARIEKNHEVLEIGCGWGTLAIEVVKNTGCKYTGITLSIEQLKYAEEKVKEAGLQ' A
#
# COMPACT_ATOMS: atom_id res chain seq x y z
N ALA A 1 8.60 -3.68 -12.05
CA ALA A 1 8.57 -2.39 -12.78
C ALA A 1 9.45 -1.39 -12.04
N ARG A 2 10.00 -0.37 -12.70
CA ARG A 2 10.70 0.72 -12.03
C ARG A 2 9.67 1.75 -11.54
N ILE A 3 9.57 1.92 -10.23
CA ILE A 3 8.64 2.87 -9.59
C ILE A 3 9.46 4.04 -9.06
N GLU A 4 9.01 5.26 -9.33
CA GLU A 4 9.68 6.50 -8.92
C GLU A 4 8.71 7.34 -8.08
N LYS A 5 9.25 8.30 -7.32
CA LYS A 5 8.50 9.11 -6.35
C LYS A 5 7.29 9.83 -6.93
N ASN A 6 7.34 10.22 -8.21
CA ASN A 6 6.28 10.95 -8.90
C ASN A 6 5.20 10.05 -9.53
N HIS A 7 5.32 8.72 -9.41
CA HIS A 7 4.29 7.81 -9.90
C HIS A 7 3.14 7.67 -8.91
N GLU A 8 1.97 7.30 -9.46
CA GLU A 8 0.82 6.85 -8.69
C GLU A 8 0.57 5.37 -9.04
N VAL A 9 0.50 4.52 -8.01
CA VAL A 9 0.29 3.08 -8.17
C VAL A 9 -1.11 2.71 -7.71
N LEU A 10 -1.83 1.95 -8.54
CA LEU A 10 -3.08 1.28 -8.17
C LEU A 10 -2.83 -0.23 -8.08
N GLU A 11 -3.13 -0.81 -6.92
CA GLU A 11 -3.13 -2.26 -6.71
C GLU A 11 -4.56 -2.74 -6.51
N ILE A 12 -5.02 -3.62 -7.40
CA ILE A 12 -6.32 -4.28 -7.31
C ILE A 12 -6.11 -5.61 -6.61
N GLY A 13 -6.64 -5.74 -5.39
CA GLY A 13 -6.42 -6.87 -4.51
C GLY A 13 -5.16 -6.70 -3.66
N CYS A 14 -5.14 -5.68 -2.80
CA CYS A 14 -3.96 -5.34 -1.97
C CYS A 14 -3.64 -6.34 -0.85
N GLY A 15 -4.47 -7.36 -0.67
CA GLY A 15 -4.28 -8.40 0.33
C GLY A 15 -4.04 -7.80 1.71
N TRP A 16 -2.92 -8.15 2.33
CA TRP A 16 -2.56 -7.70 3.68
C TRP A 16 -1.74 -6.40 3.71
N GLY A 17 -1.58 -5.70 2.58
CA GLY A 17 -0.91 -4.40 2.50
C GLY A 17 0.62 -4.42 2.38
N THR A 18 1.25 -5.61 2.32
CA THR A 18 2.72 -5.75 2.27
C THR A 18 3.34 -5.02 1.07
N LEU A 19 2.73 -5.14 -0.12
CA LEU A 19 3.27 -4.48 -1.32
C LEU A 19 3.19 -2.96 -1.21
N ALA A 20 2.08 -2.43 -0.70
CA ALA A 20 1.91 -0.99 -0.46
C ALA A 20 3.01 -0.43 0.44
N ILE A 21 3.26 -1.09 1.58
CA ILE A 21 4.29 -0.67 2.54
C ILE A 21 5.68 -0.69 1.89
N GLU A 22 6.03 -1.77 1.19
CA GLU A 22 7.35 -1.92 0.56
C GLU A 22 7.57 -0.86 -0.52
N VAL A 23 6.58 -0.64 -1.40
CA VAL A 23 6.68 0.32 -2.49
C VAL A 23 6.78 1.75 -1.96
N VAL A 24 5.92 2.13 -1.01
CA VAL A 24 5.92 3.49 -0.45
C VAL A 24 7.19 3.75 0.35
N LYS A 25 7.68 2.80 1.17
CA LYS A 25 8.95 2.98 1.90
C LYS A 25 10.14 3.20 0.99
N ASN A 26 10.23 2.43 -0.10
CA ASN A 26 11.38 2.49 -1.00
C ASN A 26 11.37 3.68 -1.96
N THR A 27 10.19 4.18 -2.32
CA THR A 27 10.07 5.17 -3.40
C THR A 27 9.47 6.50 -2.97
N GLY A 28 8.69 6.51 -1.89
CA GLY A 28 7.87 7.66 -1.49
C GLY A 28 6.79 8.02 -2.52
N CYS A 29 6.44 7.11 -3.43
CA CYS A 29 5.38 7.33 -4.42
C CYS A 29 4.00 7.32 -3.77
N LYS A 30 2.99 7.80 -4.50
CA LYS A 30 1.60 7.68 -4.07
C LYS A 30 1.08 6.28 -4.41
N TYR A 31 0.35 5.69 -3.48
CA TYR A 31 -0.15 4.32 -3.60
C TYR A 31 -1.63 4.26 -3.23
N THR A 32 -2.41 3.50 -3.98
CA THR A 32 -3.81 3.19 -3.69
C THR A 32 -3.99 1.68 -3.83
N GLY A 33 -4.28 1.02 -2.71
CA GLY A 33 -4.64 -0.39 -2.68
C GLY A 33 -6.14 -0.54 -2.45
N ILE A 34 -6.79 -1.44 -3.20
CA ILE A 34 -8.19 -1.80 -2.97
C ILE A 34 -8.32 -3.31 -2.74
N THR A 35 -9.25 -3.71 -1.88
CA THR A 35 -9.62 -5.12 -1.65
C THR A 35 -11.11 -5.22 -1.36
N LEU A 36 -11.71 -6.38 -1.65
CA LEU A 36 -13.10 -6.69 -1.31
C LEU A 36 -13.24 -7.29 0.10
N SER A 37 -12.16 -7.79 0.71
CA SER A 37 -12.21 -8.31 2.08
C SER A 37 -12.05 -7.18 3.08
N ILE A 38 -13.04 -7.05 3.95
CA ILE A 38 -13.06 -6.06 5.03
C ILE A 38 -11.95 -6.37 6.05
N GLU A 39 -11.70 -7.64 6.32
CA GLU A 39 -10.67 -8.11 7.25
C GLU A 39 -9.26 -7.76 6.74
N GLN A 40 -9.03 -7.95 5.43
CA GLN A 40 -7.79 -7.56 4.78
C GLN A 40 -7.58 -6.06 4.80
N LEU A 41 -8.62 -5.29 4.48
CA LEU A 41 -8.53 -3.82 4.50
C LEU A 41 -8.16 -3.32 5.89
N LYS A 42 -8.87 -3.77 6.93
CA LYS A 42 -8.60 -3.38 8.31
C LYS A 42 -7.17 -3.72 8.74
N TYR A 43 -6.72 -4.95 8.44
CA TYR A 43 -5.35 -5.36 8.76
C TYR A 43 -4.32 -4.52 8.01
N ALA A 44 -4.51 -4.30 6.70
CA ALA A 44 -3.60 -3.52 5.88
C ALA A 44 -3.50 -2.06 6.38
N GLU A 45 -4.62 -1.43 6.72
CA GLU A 45 -4.66 -0.08 7.30
C GLU A 45 -3.91 0.00 8.64
N GLU A 46 -4.11 -0.97 9.53
CA GLU A 46 -3.37 -1.06 10.79
C GLU A 46 -1.85 -1.16 10.55
N LYS A 47 -1.42 -2.00 9.60
CA LYS A 47 0.01 -2.15 9.24
C LYS A 47 0.61 -0.92 8.58
N VAL A 48 -0.13 -0.24 7.71
CA VAL A 48 0.29 1.03 7.10
C VAL A 48 0.47 2.10 8.17
N LYS A 49 -0.44 2.17 9.15
CA LYS A 49 -0.35 3.09 10.28
C LYS A 49 0.82 2.77 11.21
N GLU A 50 1.02 1.50 11.58
CA GLU A 50 2.19 1.04 12.36
C GLU A 50 3.52 1.40 11.67
N ALA A 51 3.54 1.38 10.34
CA ALA A 51 4.70 1.76 9.54
C ALA A 51 4.89 3.29 9.37
N GLY A 52 3.92 4.10 9.82
CA GLY A 52 3.96 5.57 9.70
C GLY A 52 3.75 6.09 8.27
N LEU A 53 2.99 5.37 7.44
CA LEU A 53 2.83 5.64 6.00
C LEU A 53 1.41 6.07 5.60
N GLN A 54 0.59 6.49 6.56
CA GLN A 54 -0.78 6.96 6.33
C GLN A 54 -0.83 8.44 5.95
#